data_AF-A0A9Q3VVK3-F1
#
_entry.id   AF-A0A9Q3VVK3-F1
#
_cell.length_a   1.000
_cell.length_b   1.000
_cell.length_c   1.000
_cell.angle_alpha   90.00
_cell.angle_beta   90.00
_cell.angle_gamma   90.00
#
_symmetry.space_group_name_H-M   'P 1'
#
loop_
_entity.id
_entity.type
_entity.pdbx_description
1 polymer ?
#
loop_
_entity_poly.entity_id
_entity_poly.type
_entity_poly.pdbx_seq_one_letter_code
_entity_poly.pdbx_strand_id
1 'polypeptide(L)'
;MSHGPRSGLTAVSSALLAMSRHLEVRDVLKTIVASARELLDAQYAALGVPDDHGGFAQFVVDGVSDAQWKAIGPLPRQHGILAAMLQEAKIERLADVRNDPRFEGWPSAHPDMSDFLGLPVRDGEEVIGALFLANKNCPKAEGSCGFTEEDEDLLSILAQHAAIALTNARLYERSRELTIAEERSRLAHELHDAVSQKLFSLRLTAQAAAALVDRDPSRAKGELQQVAVLAAEAADELRAAVVELRPAALDEDGLVATLRTQIQVLDRAHTARVTFDSRGVRALPAAQEEAVLRVAQEALHNALRHSGAQHVDVALARRDGGAVLRVTDDGSGFDPRSIRRAGRHLGLVSMRDRASGVGGVLTVESAPGKGTTIEMEVPGG
;
A
#
# COMPACT_ATOMS: atom_id res chain seq x y z
N MET A 1 -8.17 -37.91 -29.69
CA MET A 1 -7.14 -37.93 -28.63
C MET A 1 -7.84 -37.54 -27.34
N SER A 2 -7.84 -38.43 -26.36
CA SER A 2 -8.61 -38.33 -25.11
C SER A 2 -8.21 -37.08 -24.30
N HIS A 3 -9.16 -36.15 -24.11
CA HIS A 3 -9.05 -35.08 -23.11
C HIS A 3 -9.40 -35.68 -21.75
N GLY A 4 -8.37 -36.10 -21.01
CA GLY A 4 -8.54 -36.68 -19.67
C GLY A 4 -8.58 -35.62 -18.55
N PRO A 5 -9.03 -36.02 -17.34
CA PRO A 5 -9.20 -35.16 -16.14
C PRO A 5 -7.92 -34.48 -15.61
N ARG A 6 -6.75 -34.77 -16.20
CA ARG A 6 -5.47 -34.11 -15.88
C ARG A 6 -5.38 -32.66 -16.36
N SER A 7 -6.16 -32.25 -17.36
CA SER A 7 -6.14 -30.88 -17.88
C SER A 7 -6.89 -29.89 -16.96
N GLY A 8 -8.08 -30.26 -16.49
CA GLY A 8 -8.90 -29.44 -15.59
C GLY A 8 -8.24 -29.18 -14.24
N LEU A 9 -7.63 -30.20 -13.62
CA LEU A 9 -6.95 -30.05 -12.32
C LEU A 9 -5.76 -29.06 -12.40
N THR A 10 -4.99 -29.10 -13.49
CA THR A 10 -3.87 -28.18 -13.70
C THR A 10 -4.34 -26.75 -13.98
N ALA A 11 -5.44 -26.59 -14.72
CA ALA A 11 -6.06 -25.29 -14.97
C ALA A 11 -6.58 -24.66 -13.66
N VAL A 12 -7.32 -25.43 -12.85
CA VAL A 12 -7.77 -24.99 -11.52
C VAL A 12 -6.56 -24.62 -10.65
N SER A 13 -5.56 -25.50 -10.52
CA SER A 13 -4.38 -25.20 -9.70
C SER A 13 -3.64 -23.93 -10.14
N SER A 14 -3.58 -23.65 -11.45
CA SER A 14 -2.96 -22.44 -11.98
C SER A 14 -3.77 -21.19 -11.63
N ALA A 15 -5.09 -21.26 -11.76
CA ALA A 15 -6.02 -20.20 -11.34
C ALA A 15 -5.89 -19.90 -9.84
N LEU A 16 -5.84 -20.94 -8.99
CA LEU A 16 -5.65 -20.79 -7.55
C LEU A 16 -4.36 -20.03 -7.19
N LEU A 17 -3.25 -20.41 -7.83
CA LEU A 17 -1.94 -19.78 -7.62
C LEU A 17 -1.88 -18.34 -8.16
N ALA A 18 -2.64 -18.02 -9.20
CA ALA A 18 -2.72 -16.66 -9.72
C ALA A 18 -3.44 -15.74 -8.74
N MET A 19 -4.59 -16.18 -8.20
CA MET A 19 -5.39 -15.39 -7.25
C MET A 19 -4.64 -15.12 -5.94
N SER A 20 -3.83 -16.07 -5.46
CA SER A 20 -3.11 -15.94 -4.19
C SER A 20 -1.91 -14.98 -4.23
N ARG A 21 -1.54 -14.44 -5.39
CA ARG A 21 -0.38 -13.53 -5.54
C ARG A 21 -0.71 -12.06 -5.27
N HIS A 22 -1.99 -11.70 -5.31
CA HIS A 22 -2.44 -10.34 -5.15
C HIS A 22 -2.95 -10.10 -3.74
N LEU A 23 -2.62 -8.94 -3.18
CA LEU A 23 -3.04 -8.51 -1.84
C LEU A 23 -4.05 -7.36 -1.87
N GLU A 24 -4.24 -6.74 -3.04
CA GLU A 24 -5.26 -5.71 -3.26
C GLU A 24 -6.53 -6.33 -3.81
N VAL A 25 -7.68 -5.95 -3.24
CA VAL A 25 -8.99 -6.54 -3.58
C VAL A 25 -9.28 -6.40 -5.07
N ARG A 26 -8.99 -5.23 -5.65
CA ARG A 26 -9.26 -4.94 -7.07
C ARG A 26 -8.52 -5.88 -8.01
N ASP A 27 -7.26 -6.21 -7.70
CA ASP A 27 -6.44 -7.08 -8.55
C ASP A 27 -6.79 -8.55 -8.37
N VAL A 28 -7.15 -8.95 -7.14
CA VAL A 28 -7.72 -10.29 -6.89
C VAL A 28 -8.99 -10.48 -7.71
N LEU A 29 -9.92 -9.51 -7.70
CA LEU A 29 -11.16 -9.56 -8.50
C LEU A 29 -10.89 -9.73 -10.00
N LYS A 30 -9.99 -8.93 -10.58
CA LYS A 30 -9.60 -9.07 -11.99
C LYS A 30 -9.03 -10.45 -12.31
N THR A 31 -8.18 -10.96 -11.42
CA THR A 31 -7.53 -12.26 -11.59
C THR A 31 -8.54 -13.40 -11.51
N ILE A 32 -9.50 -13.33 -10.59
CA ILE A 32 -10.60 -14.31 -10.50
C ILE A 32 -11.38 -14.34 -11.81
N VAL A 33 -11.81 -13.19 -12.32
CA VAL A 33 -12.64 -13.09 -13.53
C VAL A 33 -11.91 -13.63 -14.75
N ALA A 34 -10.65 -13.22 -14.96
CA ALA A 34 -9.83 -13.72 -16.05
C ALA A 34 -9.60 -15.24 -15.94
N SER A 35 -9.26 -15.72 -14.75
CA SER A 35 -9.03 -17.15 -14.51
C SER A 35 -10.28 -17.98 -14.73
N ALA A 36 -11.45 -17.49 -14.32
CA ALA A 36 -12.73 -18.16 -14.55
C ALA A 36 -13.03 -18.27 -16.04
N ARG A 37 -12.87 -17.17 -16.79
CA ARG A 37 -13.09 -17.13 -18.23
C ARG A 37 -12.20 -18.12 -18.98
N GLU A 38 -10.92 -18.17 -18.62
CA GLU A 38 -9.95 -19.10 -19.21
C GLU A 38 -10.22 -20.56 -18.82
N LEU A 39 -10.57 -20.80 -17.55
CA LEU A 39 -10.81 -22.16 -17.02
C LEU A 39 -11.94 -22.87 -17.77
N LEU A 40 -13.03 -22.16 -18.09
CA LEU A 40 -14.20 -22.73 -18.75
C LEU A 40 -14.31 -22.39 -20.24
N ASP A 41 -13.29 -21.74 -20.81
CA ASP A 41 -13.26 -21.26 -22.19
C ASP A 41 -14.53 -20.48 -22.58
N ALA A 42 -14.84 -19.44 -21.80
CA ALA A 42 -15.99 -18.56 -22.04
C ALA A 42 -15.59 -17.29 -22.81
N GLN A 43 -16.54 -16.71 -23.56
CA GLN A 43 -16.31 -15.43 -24.23
C GLN A 43 -16.30 -14.27 -23.23
N TYR A 44 -17.16 -14.32 -22.22
CA TYR A 44 -17.32 -13.25 -21.23
C TYR A 44 -17.31 -13.82 -19.82
N ALA A 45 -16.73 -13.06 -18.89
CA ALA A 45 -16.86 -13.31 -17.46
C ALA A 45 -17.05 -11.99 -16.71
N ALA A 46 -17.71 -12.06 -15.56
CA ALA A 46 -17.88 -10.94 -14.67
C ALA A 46 -17.92 -11.38 -13.22
N LEU A 47 -17.43 -10.53 -12.32
CA LEU A 47 -17.60 -10.70 -10.89
C LEU A 47 -18.06 -9.39 -10.27
N GLY A 48 -19.22 -9.44 -9.63
CA GLY A 48 -19.81 -8.33 -8.90
C GLY A 48 -19.67 -8.52 -7.39
N VAL A 49 -19.24 -7.49 -6.68
CA VAL A 49 -19.24 -7.42 -5.22
C VAL A 49 -20.50 -6.66 -4.79
N PRO A 50 -21.36 -7.23 -3.94
CA PRO A 50 -22.61 -6.57 -3.54
C PRO A 50 -22.36 -5.28 -2.76
N ASP A 51 -23.32 -4.35 -2.84
CA ASP A 51 -23.45 -3.23 -1.92
C ASP A 51 -24.53 -3.51 -0.85
N ASP A 52 -24.63 -2.63 0.15
CA ASP A 52 -25.64 -2.73 1.22
C ASP A 52 -27.08 -2.47 0.76
N HIS A 53 -27.27 -2.11 -0.51
CA HIS A 53 -28.55 -1.76 -1.10
C HIS A 53 -29.03 -2.83 -2.10
N GLY A 54 -28.41 -4.00 -2.18
CA GLY A 54 -28.84 -5.05 -3.13
C GLY A 54 -28.47 -4.77 -4.59
N GLY A 55 -27.51 -3.87 -4.82
CA GLY A 55 -26.79 -3.67 -6.08
C GLY A 55 -25.34 -4.16 -5.97
N PHE A 56 -24.46 -3.57 -6.77
CA PHE A 56 -23.03 -3.90 -6.77
C PHE A 56 -22.19 -2.67 -6.41
N ALA A 57 -21.34 -2.81 -5.39
CA ALA A 57 -20.34 -1.81 -5.01
C ALA A 57 -19.16 -1.79 -5.98
N GLN A 58 -18.78 -2.97 -6.49
CA GLN A 58 -17.73 -3.14 -7.50
C GLN A 58 -18.17 -4.18 -8.52
N PHE A 59 -17.72 -4.00 -9.76
CA PHE A 59 -18.01 -4.93 -10.84
C PHE A 59 -16.82 -4.98 -11.78
N VAL A 60 -16.28 -6.19 -11.97
CA VAL A 60 -15.12 -6.43 -12.83
C VAL A 60 -15.55 -7.38 -13.94
N VAL A 61 -15.12 -7.09 -15.16
CA VAL A 61 -15.46 -7.87 -16.36
C VAL A 61 -14.19 -8.27 -17.10
N ASP A 62 -14.29 -9.39 -17.81
CA ASP A 62 -13.31 -9.82 -18.81
C ASP A 62 -14.03 -10.32 -20.07
N GLY A 63 -13.39 -10.14 -21.23
CA GLY A 63 -13.99 -10.37 -22.54
C GLY A 63 -14.77 -9.17 -23.13
N VAL A 64 -14.86 -8.05 -22.39
CA VAL A 64 -15.44 -6.78 -22.86
C VAL A 64 -14.36 -5.71 -22.89
N SER A 65 -14.24 -4.97 -24.01
CA SER A 65 -13.25 -3.89 -24.11
C SER A 65 -13.62 -2.69 -23.23
N ASP A 66 -12.64 -1.90 -22.77
CA ASP A 66 -12.88 -0.70 -21.95
C ASP A 66 -13.84 0.29 -22.62
N ALA A 67 -13.73 0.47 -23.95
CA ALA A 67 -14.61 1.34 -24.72
C ALA A 67 -16.06 0.83 -24.72
N GLN A 68 -16.25 -0.48 -24.86
CA GLN A 68 -17.56 -1.11 -24.81
C GLN A 68 -18.15 -1.08 -23.40
N TRP A 69 -17.35 -1.38 -22.37
CA TRP A 69 -17.76 -1.29 -20.97
C TRP A 69 -18.26 0.12 -20.60
N LYS A 70 -17.53 1.15 -21.05
CA LYS A 70 -17.93 2.55 -20.87
C LYS A 70 -19.23 2.90 -21.61
N ALA A 71 -19.48 2.28 -22.77
CA ALA A 71 -20.68 2.48 -23.56
C ALA A 71 -21.92 1.76 -23.00
N ILE A 72 -21.75 0.63 -22.30
CA ILE A 72 -22.83 -0.10 -21.61
C ILE A 72 -23.47 0.79 -20.55
N GLY A 73 -22.66 1.56 -19.81
CA GLY A 73 -23.13 2.57 -18.88
C GLY A 73 -23.14 2.10 -17.42
N PRO A 74 -24.15 2.47 -16.61
CA PRO A 74 -24.15 2.23 -15.18
C PRO A 74 -24.22 0.75 -14.82
N LEU A 75 -23.76 0.42 -13.60
CA LEU A 75 -23.83 -0.94 -13.07
C LEU A 75 -25.28 -1.46 -13.02
N PRO A 76 -25.51 -2.77 -13.23
CA PRO A 76 -26.81 -3.38 -13.03
C PRO A 76 -27.31 -3.12 -11.61
N ARG A 77 -28.58 -2.76 -11.44
CA ARG A 77 -29.19 -2.51 -10.12
C ARG A 77 -30.40 -3.40 -9.93
N GLN A 78 -30.50 -4.08 -8.77
CA GLN A 78 -31.70 -4.64 -8.10
C GLN A 78 -32.75 -5.46 -8.89
N HIS A 79 -32.63 -5.67 -10.20
CA HIS A 79 -33.56 -6.45 -11.01
C HIS A 79 -32.82 -7.44 -11.94
N GLY A 80 -33.56 -8.41 -12.48
CA GLY A 80 -33.05 -9.46 -13.35
C GLY A 80 -32.26 -10.57 -12.63
N ILE A 81 -31.60 -11.41 -13.42
CA ILE A 81 -30.92 -12.63 -12.96
C ILE A 81 -29.77 -12.33 -11.99
N LEU A 82 -29.01 -11.26 -12.25
CA LEU A 82 -27.91 -10.85 -11.38
C LEU A 82 -28.40 -10.47 -9.97
N ALA A 83 -29.57 -9.81 -9.88
CA ALA A 83 -30.17 -9.47 -8.59
C ALA A 83 -30.73 -10.70 -7.87
N ALA A 84 -31.39 -11.60 -8.61
CA ALA A 84 -31.88 -12.86 -8.06
C ALA A 84 -30.74 -13.71 -7.48
N MET A 85 -29.58 -13.73 -8.14
CA MET A 85 -28.40 -14.44 -7.64
C MET A 85 -27.83 -13.86 -6.34
N LEU A 86 -27.88 -12.53 -6.16
CA LEU A 86 -27.49 -11.91 -4.88
C LEU A 86 -28.46 -12.24 -3.74
N GLN A 87 -29.76 -12.37 -4.04
CA GLN A 87 -30.80 -12.59 -3.02
C GLN A 87 -30.99 -14.06 -2.66
N GLU A 88 -31.05 -14.93 -3.65
CA GLU A 88 -31.30 -16.36 -3.47
C GLU A 88 -30.02 -17.15 -3.23
N ALA A 89 -28.88 -16.60 -3.65
CA ALA A 89 -27.56 -17.21 -3.52
C ALA A 89 -27.54 -18.66 -4.04
N LYS A 90 -28.14 -18.86 -5.21
CA LYS A 90 -28.16 -20.15 -5.91
C LYS A 90 -27.28 -20.10 -7.14
N ILE A 91 -26.83 -21.29 -7.52
CA ILE A 91 -26.17 -21.52 -8.80
C ILE A 91 -27.23 -21.44 -9.90
N GLU A 92 -26.95 -20.68 -10.95
CA GLU A 92 -27.82 -20.47 -12.11
C GLU A 92 -27.10 -20.97 -13.36
N ARG A 93 -27.54 -22.10 -13.91
CA ARG A 93 -27.01 -22.66 -15.17
C ARG A 93 -28.11 -22.68 -16.21
N LEU A 94 -28.04 -21.75 -17.16
CA LEU A 94 -29.06 -21.52 -18.17
C LEU A 94 -28.51 -21.84 -19.56
N ALA A 95 -29.25 -22.63 -20.34
CA ALA A 95 -28.89 -22.89 -21.73
C ALA A 95 -29.01 -21.63 -22.61
N ASP A 96 -29.94 -20.74 -22.25
CA ASP A 96 -30.06 -19.41 -22.85
C ASP A 96 -30.74 -18.47 -21.86
N VAL A 97 -29.99 -17.47 -21.39
CA VAL A 97 -30.42 -16.44 -20.43
C VAL A 97 -31.64 -15.65 -20.90
N ARG A 98 -31.83 -15.53 -22.22
CA ARG A 98 -32.92 -14.75 -22.83
C ARG A 98 -34.28 -15.42 -22.69
N ASN A 99 -34.30 -16.72 -22.39
CA ASN A 99 -35.52 -17.49 -22.16
C ASN A 99 -35.98 -17.44 -20.69
N ASP A 100 -35.17 -16.88 -19.79
CA ASP A 100 -35.54 -16.76 -18.37
C ASP A 100 -36.60 -15.66 -18.19
N PRO A 101 -37.68 -15.87 -17.40
CA PRO A 101 -38.70 -14.86 -17.16
C PRO A 101 -38.19 -13.56 -16.51
N ARG A 102 -37.02 -13.61 -15.85
CA ARG A 102 -36.37 -12.45 -15.22
C ARG A 102 -35.54 -11.63 -16.22
N PHE A 103 -35.42 -12.06 -17.48
CA PHE A 103 -34.67 -11.33 -18.50
C PHE A 103 -35.47 -10.15 -19.05
N GLU A 104 -34.95 -8.93 -18.87
CA GLU A 104 -35.61 -7.68 -19.26
C GLU A 104 -35.03 -7.03 -20.52
N GLY A 105 -34.07 -7.69 -21.19
CA GLY A 105 -33.36 -7.17 -22.35
C GLY A 105 -31.96 -6.64 -22.03
N TRP A 106 -31.20 -6.34 -23.09
CA TRP A 106 -29.84 -5.81 -23.00
C TRP A 106 -29.81 -4.29 -23.17
N PRO A 107 -28.96 -3.56 -22.43
CA PRO A 107 -28.58 -2.20 -22.79
C PRO A 107 -28.05 -2.14 -24.23
N SER A 108 -28.26 -1.02 -24.93
CA SER A 108 -27.94 -0.91 -26.37
C SER A 108 -26.49 -1.25 -26.77
N ALA A 109 -25.52 -1.05 -25.88
CA ALA A 109 -24.10 -1.35 -26.13
C ALA A 109 -23.63 -2.68 -25.50
N HIS A 110 -24.52 -3.39 -24.80
CA HIS A 110 -24.19 -4.64 -24.14
C HIS A 110 -24.08 -5.79 -25.15
N PRO A 111 -23.07 -6.66 -25.04
CA PRO A 111 -22.94 -7.81 -25.93
C PRO A 111 -24.12 -8.78 -25.76
N ASP A 112 -24.51 -9.45 -26.84
CA ASP A 112 -25.49 -10.52 -26.75
C ASP A 112 -24.90 -11.73 -26.02
N MET A 113 -25.51 -12.06 -24.87
CA MET A 113 -25.19 -13.26 -24.10
C MET A 113 -26.31 -14.31 -24.27
N SER A 114 -25.92 -15.59 -24.32
CA SER A 114 -26.80 -16.75 -24.47
C SER A 114 -26.70 -17.69 -23.27
N ASP A 115 -26.01 -18.82 -23.40
CA ASP A 115 -25.70 -19.73 -22.32
C ASP A 115 -24.95 -19.01 -21.20
N PHE A 116 -25.35 -19.29 -19.95
CA PHE A 116 -24.97 -18.54 -18.78
C PHE A 116 -24.74 -19.49 -17.61
N LEU A 117 -23.63 -19.28 -16.89
CA LEU A 117 -23.34 -19.96 -15.64
C LEU A 117 -22.96 -18.93 -14.59
N GLY A 118 -23.76 -18.86 -13.53
CA GLY A 118 -23.57 -17.94 -12.43
C GLY A 118 -23.50 -18.66 -11.09
N LEU A 119 -22.56 -18.27 -10.23
CA LEU A 119 -22.44 -18.79 -8.87
C LEU A 119 -22.21 -17.67 -7.86
N PRO A 120 -22.77 -17.79 -6.64
CA PRO A 120 -22.38 -16.93 -5.52
C PRO A 120 -20.97 -17.27 -5.04
N VAL A 121 -20.21 -16.25 -4.68
CA VAL A 121 -18.93 -16.36 -3.95
C VAL A 121 -19.24 -16.13 -2.48
N ARG A 122 -19.04 -17.16 -1.65
CA ARG A 122 -19.47 -17.16 -0.25
C ARG A 122 -18.30 -17.34 0.71
N ASP A 123 -18.35 -16.61 1.82
CA ASP A 123 -17.55 -16.85 3.02
C ASP A 123 -18.49 -17.21 4.17
N GLY A 124 -18.57 -18.50 4.50
CA GLY A 124 -19.63 -19.03 5.38
C GLY A 124 -21.03 -18.80 4.79
N GLU A 125 -21.89 -18.12 5.55
CA GLU A 125 -23.26 -17.78 5.14
C GLU A 125 -23.34 -16.45 4.36
N GLU A 126 -22.25 -15.68 4.31
CA GLU A 126 -22.22 -14.36 3.67
C GLU A 126 -21.87 -14.47 2.18
N VAL A 127 -22.67 -13.84 1.32
CA VAL A 127 -22.35 -13.69 -0.10
C VAL A 127 -21.47 -12.46 -0.28
N ILE A 128 -20.18 -12.69 -0.54
CA ILE A 128 -19.19 -11.61 -0.70
C ILE A 128 -18.96 -11.23 -2.17
N GLY A 129 -19.55 -11.98 -3.10
CA GLY A 129 -19.55 -11.68 -4.52
C GLY A 129 -20.47 -12.61 -5.31
N ALA A 130 -20.60 -12.34 -6.60
CA ALA A 130 -21.27 -13.21 -7.55
C ALA A 130 -20.46 -13.24 -8.84
N LEU A 131 -20.11 -14.46 -9.29
CA LEU A 131 -19.27 -14.74 -10.44
C LEU A 131 -20.14 -15.33 -11.55
N PHE A 132 -19.98 -14.82 -12.77
CA PHE A 132 -20.81 -15.21 -13.91
C PHE A 132 -19.96 -15.36 -15.17
N LEU A 133 -20.30 -16.34 -15.99
CA LEU A 133 -19.71 -16.55 -17.30
C LEU A 133 -20.82 -16.69 -18.34
N ALA A 134 -20.52 -16.25 -19.56
CA ALA A 134 -21.44 -16.35 -20.67
C ALA A 134 -20.75 -16.73 -21.98
N ASN A 135 -21.51 -17.36 -22.86
CA ASN A 135 -21.11 -17.75 -24.21
C ASN A 135 -19.88 -18.67 -24.19
N LYS A 136 -20.05 -19.92 -23.76
CA LYS A 136 -19.01 -20.93 -23.83
C LYS A 136 -18.54 -21.13 -25.27
N ASN A 137 -17.23 -21.12 -25.47
CA ASN A 137 -16.62 -21.40 -26.76
C ASN A 137 -16.67 -22.91 -27.02
N CYS A 138 -17.77 -23.38 -27.61
CA CYS A 138 -17.90 -24.76 -28.06
C CYS A 138 -18.43 -24.85 -29.51
N PRO A 139 -18.18 -25.97 -30.21
CA PRO A 139 -18.77 -26.22 -31.52
C PRO A 139 -20.30 -26.22 -31.39
N LYS A 140 -20.98 -25.25 -32.00
CA LYS A 140 -22.45 -25.10 -31.94
C LYS A 140 -23.23 -26.12 -32.79
N ALA A 141 -22.54 -27.11 -33.39
CA ALA A 141 -23.19 -28.17 -34.15
C ALA A 141 -23.91 -29.11 -33.17
N GLU A 142 -25.21 -29.34 -33.39
CA GLU A 142 -26.06 -30.30 -32.66
C GLU A 142 -26.53 -29.91 -31.24
N GLY A 143 -26.79 -28.61 -30.98
CA GLY A 143 -27.69 -28.20 -29.89
C GLY A 143 -27.23 -28.51 -28.45
N SER A 144 -25.97 -28.90 -28.26
CA SER A 144 -25.38 -29.27 -26.95
C SER A 144 -24.33 -28.27 -26.44
N CYS A 145 -24.12 -27.15 -27.13
CA CYS A 145 -23.11 -26.17 -26.75
C CYS A 145 -23.65 -25.24 -25.64
N GLY A 146 -23.09 -25.39 -24.44
CA GLY A 146 -23.37 -24.59 -23.24
C GLY A 146 -22.62 -25.13 -22.02
N PHE A 147 -22.82 -24.51 -20.85
CA PHE A 147 -22.20 -24.96 -19.60
C PHE A 147 -22.79 -26.29 -19.09
N THR A 148 -21.92 -27.19 -18.67
CA THR A 148 -22.21 -28.54 -18.16
C THR A 148 -22.17 -28.57 -16.63
N GLU A 149 -22.57 -29.70 -16.05
CA GLU A 149 -22.41 -29.96 -14.61
C GLU A 149 -20.93 -30.01 -14.19
N GLU A 150 -20.04 -30.48 -15.06
CA GLU A 150 -18.58 -30.45 -14.81
C GLU A 150 -18.04 -29.02 -14.78
N ASP A 151 -18.55 -28.12 -15.63
CA ASP A 151 -18.17 -26.70 -15.57
C ASP A 151 -18.65 -26.05 -14.27
N GLU A 152 -19.85 -26.42 -13.82
CA GLU A 152 -20.44 -25.97 -12.56
C GLU A 152 -19.58 -26.41 -11.36
N ASP A 153 -19.12 -27.67 -11.35
CA ASP A 153 -18.22 -28.19 -10.32
C ASP A 153 -16.88 -27.46 -10.31
N LEU A 154 -16.26 -27.26 -11.49
CA LEU A 154 -14.99 -26.55 -11.63
C LEU A 154 -15.09 -25.10 -11.17
N LEU A 155 -16.16 -24.41 -11.57
CA LEU A 155 -16.37 -23.02 -11.19
C LEU A 155 -16.73 -22.88 -9.71
N SER A 156 -17.42 -23.87 -9.12
CA SER A 156 -17.67 -23.94 -7.68
C SER A 156 -16.38 -24.01 -6.87
N ILE A 157 -15.42 -24.84 -7.30
CA ILE A 157 -14.09 -24.92 -6.66
C ILE A 157 -13.36 -23.58 -6.75
N LEU A 158 -13.41 -22.93 -7.92
CA LEU A 158 -12.81 -21.62 -8.12
C LEU A 158 -13.47 -20.57 -7.23
N ALA A 159 -14.81 -20.54 -7.16
CA ALA A 159 -15.57 -19.60 -6.33
C ALA A 159 -15.27 -19.74 -4.84
N GLN A 160 -15.11 -20.96 -4.33
CA GLN A 160 -14.71 -21.20 -2.93
C GLN A 160 -13.32 -20.61 -2.63
N HIS A 161 -12.36 -20.77 -3.53
CA HIS A 161 -11.03 -20.20 -3.33
C HIS A 161 -10.97 -18.70 -3.59
N ALA A 162 -11.78 -18.19 -4.52
CA ALA A 162 -11.98 -16.77 -4.75
C ALA A 162 -12.48 -16.10 -3.46
N ALA A 163 -13.37 -16.75 -2.72
CA ALA A 163 -13.82 -16.25 -1.42
C ALA A 163 -12.67 -16.09 -0.43
N ILE A 164 -11.84 -17.13 -0.27
CA ILE A 164 -10.65 -17.08 0.59
C ILE A 164 -9.69 -15.98 0.16
N ALA A 165 -9.40 -15.85 -1.14
CA ALA A 165 -8.50 -14.83 -1.67
C ALA A 165 -9.03 -13.41 -1.42
N LEU A 166 -10.34 -13.18 -1.63
CA LEU A 166 -10.98 -11.90 -1.37
C LEU A 166 -11.01 -11.55 0.12
N THR A 167 -11.35 -12.51 0.99
CA THR A 167 -11.31 -12.31 2.45
C THR A 167 -9.89 -11.99 2.91
N ASN A 168 -8.88 -12.72 2.41
CA ASN A 168 -7.48 -12.45 2.73
C ASN A 168 -7.03 -11.05 2.27
N ALA A 169 -7.38 -10.63 1.05
CA ALA A 169 -7.05 -9.29 0.55
C ALA A 169 -7.72 -8.19 1.40
N ARG A 170 -9.01 -8.35 1.74
CA ARG A 170 -9.73 -7.41 2.63
C ARG A 170 -9.09 -7.33 4.02
N LEU A 171 -8.70 -8.47 4.60
CA LEU A 171 -8.01 -8.52 5.89
C LEU A 171 -6.65 -7.83 5.82
N TYR A 172 -5.91 -8.03 4.74
CA TYR A 172 -4.61 -7.41 4.53
C TYR A 172 -4.73 -5.88 4.40
N GLU A 173 -5.64 -5.40 3.56
CA GLU A 173 -5.92 -3.96 3.41
C GLU A 173 -6.34 -3.33 4.74
N ARG A 174 -7.25 -3.97 5.49
CA ARG A 174 -7.71 -3.46 6.79
C ARG A 174 -6.60 -3.46 7.84
N SER A 175 -5.77 -4.50 7.87
CA SER A 175 -4.60 -4.53 8.74
C SER A 175 -3.63 -3.40 8.42
N ARG A 176 -3.38 -3.14 7.13
CA ARG A 176 -2.52 -2.05 6.66
C ARG A 176 -3.07 -0.69 7.08
N GLU A 177 -4.38 -0.46 6.92
CA GLU A 177 -5.04 0.78 7.36
C GLU A 177 -4.93 1.01 8.86
N LEU A 178 -5.14 -0.05 9.66
CA LEU A 178 -4.99 0.01 11.12
C LEU A 178 -3.56 0.35 11.52
N THR A 179 -2.56 -0.31 10.93
CA THR A 179 -1.15 0.00 11.19
C THR A 179 -0.81 1.45 10.82
N ILE A 180 -1.32 1.96 9.69
CA ILE A 180 -1.14 3.36 9.30
C ILE A 180 -1.81 4.30 10.31
N ALA A 181 -3.02 3.98 10.79
CA ALA A 181 -3.74 4.79 11.76
C ALA A 181 -3.06 4.80 13.14
N GLU A 182 -2.57 3.64 13.59
CA GLU A 182 -1.79 3.51 14.83
C GLU A 182 -0.52 4.35 14.76
N GLU A 183 0.22 4.27 13.66
CA GLU A 183 1.44 5.07 13.48
C GLU A 183 1.11 6.57 13.46
N ARG A 184 0.03 7.00 12.78
CA ARG A 184 -0.43 8.41 12.84
C ARG A 184 -0.79 8.84 14.26
N SER A 185 -1.49 8.00 15.00
CA SER A 185 -1.89 8.30 16.38
C SER A 185 -0.68 8.41 17.31
N ARG A 186 0.28 7.49 17.17
CA ARG A 186 1.55 7.51 17.90
C ARG A 186 2.35 8.77 17.59
N LEU A 187 2.53 9.10 16.30
CA LEU A 187 3.21 10.33 15.87
C LEU A 187 2.51 11.58 16.40
N ALA A 188 1.18 11.63 16.39
CA ALA A 188 0.43 12.75 16.95
C ALA A 188 0.68 12.93 18.46
N HIS A 189 0.79 11.83 19.23
CA HIS A 189 1.12 11.88 20.65
C HIS A 189 2.58 12.31 20.90
N GLU A 190 3.54 11.74 20.16
CA GLU A 190 4.95 12.12 20.28
C GLU A 190 5.17 13.60 19.93
N LEU A 191 4.50 14.09 18.89
CA LEU A 191 4.43 15.51 18.54
C LEU A 191 3.84 16.36 19.65
N HIS A 192 2.68 15.98 20.17
CA HIS A 192 2.00 16.71 21.22
C HIS A 192 2.88 16.84 22.48
N ASP A 193 3.56 15.76 22.87
CA ASP A 193 4.42 15.74 24.05
C ASP A 193 5.67 16.61 23.87
N ALA A 194 6.35 16.51 22.73
CA ALA A 194 7.52 17.33 22.42
C ALA A 194 7.18 18.83 22.40
N VAL A 195 6.10 19.21 21.72
CA VAL A 195 5.65 20.59 21.61
C VAL A 195 5.20 21.15 22.95
N SER A 196 4.44 20.36 23.72
CA SER A 196 3.93 20.79 25.03
C SER A 196 5.05 21.07 26.03
N GLN A 197 6.09 20.22 26.05
CA GLN A 197 7.25 20.42 26.92
C GLN A 197 8.03 21.69 26.56
N LYS A 198 8.29 21.92 25.26
CA LYS A 198 9.01 23.12 24.80
C LYS A 198 8.22 24.41 25.04
N LEU A 199 6.91 24.40 24.79
CA LEU A 199 6.03 25.53 25.09
C LEU A 199 5.99 25.85 26.59
N PHE A 200 6.04 24.83 27.44
CA PHE A 200 6.14 25.00 28.89
C PHE A 200 7.46 25.67 29.31
N SER A 201 8.60 25.20 28.79
CA SER A 201 9.91 25.82 29.04
C SER A 201 9.97 27.26 28.54
N LEU A 202 9.50 27.52 27.31
CA LEU A 202 9.39 28.88 26.76
C LEU A 202 8.60 29.81 27.69
N ARG A 203 7.45 29.35 28.18
CA ARG A 203 6.61 30.13 29.10
C ARG A 203 7.34 30.45 30.40
N LEU A 204 7.99 29.47 31.03
CA LEU A 204 8.71 29.68 32.29
C LEU A 204 9.88 30.66 32.14
N THR A 205 10.70 30.50 31.09
CA THR A 205 11.83 31.39 30.81
C THR A 205 11.35 32.81 30.49
N ALA A 206 10.27 32.96 29.73
CA ALA A 206 9.67 34.27 29.46
C ALA A 206 9.12 34.94 30.74
N GLN A 207 8.51 34.17 31.65
CA GLN A 207 8.07 34.67 32.95
C GLN A 207 9.25 35.12 33.83
N ALA A 208 10.36 34.37 33.82
CA ALA A 208 11.57 34.75 34.54
C ALA A 208 12.17 36.06 33.99
N ALA A 209 12.24 36.20 32.66
CA ALA A 209 12.68 37.44 32.01
C ALA A 209 11.82 38.64 32.42
N ALA A 210 10.50 38.48 32.41
CA ALA A 210 9.56 39.53 32.79
C ALA A 210 9.73 39.96 34.26
N ALA A 211 9.96 39.01 35.18
CA ALA A 211 10.20 39.31 36.59
C ALA A 211 11.54 40.02 36.85
N LEU A 212 12.51 39.87 35.95
CA LEU A 212 13.85 40.44 36.07
C LEU A 212 13.99 41.81 35.38
N VAL A 213 13.07 42.19 34.49
CA VAL A 213 13.23 43.36 33.60
C VAL A 213 13.53 44.67 34.36
N ASP A 214 12.88 44.87 35.52
CA ASP A 214 13.07 46.10 36.33
C ASP A 214 14.20 45.96 37.37
N ARG A 215 14.59 44.72 37.73
CA ARG A 215 15.52 44.44 38.83
C ARG A 215 16.94 44.14 38.37
N ASP A 216 17.06 43.38 37.28
CA ASP A 216 18.33 42.98 36.66
C ASP A 216 18.14 42.86 35.14
N PRO A 217 18.20 44.00 34.42
CA PRO A 217 17.99 44.03 32.97
C PRO A 217 19.00 43.19 32.19
N SER A 218 20.22 43.02 32.73
CA SER A 218 21.26 42.18 32.15
C SER A 218 20.85 40.71 32.15
N ARG A 219 20.41 40.19 33.31
CA ARG A 219 19.90 38.82 33.39
C ARG A 219 18.62 38.63 32.58
N ALA A 220 17.69 39.61 32.62
CA ALA A 220 16.47 39.55 31.81
C ALA A 220 16.77 39.42 30.30
N LYS A 221 17.79 40.13 29.80
CA LYS A 221 18.26 40.01 28.42
C LYS A 221 18.77 38.60 28.11
N GLY A 222 19.50 37.97 29.04
CA GLY A 222 19.95 36.58 28.91
C GLY A 222 18.79 35.57 28.84
N GLU A 223 17.77 35.73 29.69
CA GLU A 223 16.56 34.89 29.66
C GLU A 223 15.79 35.05 28.34
N LEU A 224 15.66 36.29 27.81
CA LEU A 224 15.03 36.53 26.50
C LEU A 224 15.82 35.89 25.34
N GLN A 225 17.16 35.86 25.43
CA GLN A 225 17.98 35.13 24.46
C GLN A 225 17.72 33.62 24.54
N GLN A 226 17.56 33.07 25.74
CA GLN A 226 17.16 31.66 25.92
C GLN A 226 15.77 31.36 25.37
N VAL A 227 14.80 32.27 25.52
CA VAL A 227 13.48 32.14 24.88
C VAL A 227 13.61 32.04 23.36
N ALA A 228 14.44 32.89 22.74
CA ALA A 228 14.65 32.85 21.29
C ALA A 228 15.29 31.53 20.83
N VAL A 229 16.25 31.00 21.58
CA VAL A 229 16.87 29.68 21.30
C VAL A 229 15.84 28.55 21.42
N LEU A 230 15.09 28.49 22.53
CA LEU A 230 14.07 27.46 22.76
C LEU A 230 12.96 27.50 21.70
N ALA A 231 12.61 28.69 21.21
CA ALA A 231 11.62 28.86 20.14
C ALA A 231 12.13 28.35 18.80
N ALA A 232 13.40 28.60 18.47
CA ALA A 232 14.03 28.07 17.27
C ALA A 232 14.10 26.54 17.31
N GLU A 233 14.56 25.96 18.41
CA GLU A 233 14.60 24.51 18.61
C GLU A 233 13.21 23.85 18.47
N ALA A 234 12.18 24.46 19.07
CA ALA A 234 10.80 23.95 18.97
C ALA A 234 10.26 24.01 17.54
N ALA A 235 10.60 25.08 16.79
CA ALA A 235 10.22 25.21 15.39
C ALA A 235 10.92 24.16 14.51
N ASP A 236 12.18 23.86 14.78
CA ASP A 236 12.94 22.86 14.04
C ASP A 236 12.43 21.43 14.33
N GLU A 237 12.10 21.11 15.58
CA GLU A 237 11.48 19.83 15.95
C GLU A 237 10.09 19.64 15.32
N LEU A 238 9.26 20.69 15.29
CA LEU A 238 7.97 20.66 14.61
C LEU A 238 8.12 20.43 13.10
N ARG A 239 9.08 21.10 12.45
CA ARG A 239 9.33 20.92 11.02
C ARG A 239 9.83 19.50 10.71
N ALA A 240 10.75 18.97 11.53
CA ALA A 240 11.26 17.61 11.36
C ALA A 240 10.12 16.58 11.46
N ALA A 241 9.25 16.70 12.45
CA ALA A 241 8.13 15.78 12.63
C ALA A 241 7.02 15.93 11.57
N VAL A 242 6.83 17.13 10.99
CA VAL A 242 5.97 17.32 9.82
C VAL A 242 6.54 16.63 8.57
N VAL A 243 7.87 16.59 8.43
CA VAL A 243 8.54 15.85 7.34
C VAL A 243 8.42 14.32 7.52
N GLU A 244 8.34 13.82 8.76
CA GLU A 244 8.08 12.41 9.05
C GLU A 244 6.63 11.96 8.75
N LEU A 245 5.71 12.93 8.64
CA LEU A 245 4.29 12.70 8.33
C LEU A 245 4.02 12.76 6.81
N ARG A 246 4.23 11.59 6.16
CA ARG A 246 3.31 10.91 5.21
C ARG A 246 3.93 10.45 3.87
N PRO A 247 3.68 9.19 3.44
CA PRO A 247 4.04 8.61 2.13
C PRO A 247 3.17 8.98 0.91
N ALA A 248 2.22 9.93 1.00
CA ALA A 248 1.32 10.20 -0.13
C ALA A 248 2.04 10.71 -1.40
N ALA A 249 3.15 11.44 -1.21
CA ALA A 249 4.03 11.83 -2.31
C ALA A 249 4.83 10.66 -2.91
N LEU A 250 5.03 9.58 -2.15
CA LEU A 250 5.72 8.39 -2.65
C LEU A 250 4.88 7.70 -3.73
N ASP A 251 3.57 7.60 -3.51
CA ASP A 251 2.63 6.98 -4.47
C ASP A 251 2.44 7.83 -5.75
N GLU A 252 2.52 9.17 -5.64
CA GLU A 252 2.31 10.09 -6.78
C GLU A 252 3.60 10.48 -7.53
N ASP A 253 4.68 10.80 -6.81
CA ASP A 253 5.91 11.37 -7.36
C ASP A 253 7.10 10.40 -7.38
N GLY A 254 7.00 9.29 -6.64
CA GLY A 254 8.06 8.29 -6.48
C GLY A 254 9.18 8.68 -5.51
N LEU A 255 10.03 7.70 -5.19
CA LEU A 255 11.06 7.80 -4.15
C LEU A 255 12.05 8.95 -4.35
N VAL A 256 12.60 9.11 -5.57
CA VAL A 256 13.64 10.11 -5.86
C VAL A 256 13.10 11.53 -5.69
N ALA A 257 11.91 11.80 -6.21
CA ALA A 257 11.28 13.13 -6.10
C ALA A 257 10.89 13.44 -4.65
N THR A 258 10.37 12.44 -3.93
CA THR A 258 10.03 12.56 -2.50
C THR A 258 11.27 12.89 -1.67
N LEU A 259 12.36 12.13 -1.79
CA LEU A 259 13.61 12.40 -1.07
C LEU A 259 14.18 13.77 -1.40
N ARG A 260 14.19 14.15 -2.69
CA ARG A 260 14.67 15.46 -3.11
C ARG A 260 13.90 16.60 -2.43
N THR A 261 12.58 16.50 -2.41
CA THR A 261 11.71 17.51 -1.81
C THR A 261 11.93 17.60 -0.30
N GLN A 262 11.95 16.45 0.40
CA GLN A 262 12.20 16.42 1.84
C GLN A 262 13.58 16.98 2.22
N ILE A 263 14.62 16.60 1.47
CA ILE A 263 15.98 17.09 1.73
C ILE A 263 16.10 18.59 1.46
N GLN A 264 15.45 19.12 0.43
CA GLN A 264 15.41 20.57 0.19
C GLN A 264 14.73 21.34 1.33
N VAL A 265 13.73 20.74 1.98
CA VAL A 265 13.09 21.33 3.16
C VAL A 265 14.05 21.29 4.35
N LEU A 266 14.72 20.16 4.58
CA LEU A 266 15.67 20.00 5.70
C LEU A 266 16.90 20.92 5.54
N ASP A 267 17.48 21.02 4.35
CA ASP A 267 18.61 21.93 4.04
C ASP A 267 18.27 23.40 4.33
N ARG A 268 17.01 23.80 4.13
CA ARG A 268 16.54 25.16 4.45
C ARG A 268 16.19 25.35 5.92
N ALA A 269 15.79 24.27 6.60
CA ALA A 269 15.32 24.31 7.98
C ALA A 269 16.46 24.23 8.99
N HIS A 270 17.59 23.64 8.64
CA HIS A 270 18.72 23.42 9.54
C HIS A 270 19.95 24.24 9.16
N THR A 271 20.83 24.50 10.13
CA THR A 271 22.13 25.14 9.89
C THR A 271 23.15 24.23 9.20
N ALA A 272 22.98 22.92 9.32
CA ALA A 272 23.79 21.94 8.60
C ALA A 272 23.40 21.92 7.13
N ARG A 273 24.39 21.84 6.24
CA ARG A 273 24.15 21.72 4.80
C ARG A 273 23.74 20.29 4.47
N VAL A 274 22.59 20.11 3.83
CA VAL A 274 22.06 18.78 3.47
C VAL A 274 21.96 18.66 1.94
N THR A 275 22.61 17.66 1.39
CA THR A 275 22.74 17.45 -0.07
C THR A 275 22.10 16.13 -0.48
N PHE A 276 21.59 16.09 -1.72
CA PHE A 276 21.01 14.89 -2.31
C PHE A 276 21.53 14.64 -3.72
N ASP A 277 22.07 13.46 -3.97
CA ASP A 277 22.43 12.96 -5.31
C ASP A 277 21.69 11.65 -5.62
N SER A 278 21.22 11.50 -6.85
CA SER A 278 20.51 10.29 -7.29
C SER A 278 21.03 9.81 -8.64
N ARG A 279 21.41 8.53 -8.76
CA ARG A 279 22.01 7.97 -9.99
C ARG A 279 21.34 6.69 -10.48
N GLY A 280 20.60 6.82 -11.59
CA GLY A 280 20.13 5.69 -12.39
C GLY A 280 19.18 4.73 -11.69
N VAL A 281 18.55 5.18 -10.59
CA VAL A 281 17.57 4.41 -9.81
C VAL A 281 16.31 4.23 -10.65
N ARG A 282 15.82 2.99 -10.74
CA ARG A 282 14.54 2.65 -11.38
C ARG A 282 13.46 2.50 -10.31
N ALA A 283 12.20 2.43 -10.71
CA ALA A 283 11.09 2.14 -9.81
C ALA A 283 11.38 0.83 -9.04
N LEU A 284 11.23 0.89 -7.72
CA LEU A 284 11.36 -0.26 -6.84
C LEU A 284 9.95 -0.74 -6.45
N PRO A 285 9.78 -1.98 -5.97
CA PRO A 285 8.54 -2.38 -5.30
C PRO A 285 8.15 -1.39 -4.19
N ALA A 286 6.86 -1.09 -4.06
CA ALA A 286 6.35 -0.06 -3.13
C ALA A 286 6.86 -0.24 -1.69
N ALA A 287 6.92 -1.49 -1.20
CA ALA A 287 7.46 -1.81 0.12
C ALA A 287 8.94 -1.41 0.26
N GLN A 288 9.76 -1.58 -0.79
CA GLN A 288 11.15 -1.15 -0.79
C GLN A 288 11.29 0.37 -0.86
N GLU A 289 10.47 1.05 -1.66
CA GLU A 289 10.45 2.51 -1.70
C GLU A 289 10.12 3.10 -0.32
N GLU A 290 9.11 2.55 0.35
CA GLU A 290 8.74 2.96 1.70
C GLU A 290 9.88 2.68 2.70
N ALA A 291 10.48 1.49 2.67
CA ALA A 291 11.57 1.14 3.56
C ALA A 291 12.79 2.05 3.38
N VAL A 292 13.18 2.34 2.13
CA VAL A 292 14.29 3.27 1.82
C VAL A 292 13.97 4.68 2.29
N LEU A 293 12.76 5.18 2.05
CA LEU A 293 12.35 6.50 2.52
C LEU A 293 12.43 6.59 4.05
N ARG A 294 11.89 5.60 4.76
CA ARG A 294 11.88 5.59 6.24
C ARG A 294 13.29 5.51 6.83
N VAL A 295 14.17 4.72 6.24
CA VAL A 295 15.58 4.65 6.67
C VAL A 295 16.30 5.95 6.40
N ALA A 296 16.07 6.61 5.26
CA ALA A 296 16.64 7.93 4.97
C ALA A 296 16.18 8.97 5.99
N GLN A 297 14.88 9.01 6.32
CA GLN A 297 14.31 9.93 7.29
C GLN A 297 14.94 9.75 8.68
N GLU A 298 14.98 8.52 9.19
CA GLU A 298 15.56 8.22 10.50
C GLU A 298 17.06 8.54 10.53
N ALA A 299 17.81 8.23 9.46
CA ALA A 299 19.23 8.56 9.38
C ALA A 299 19.48 10.07 9.36
N LEU A 300 18.68 10.83 8.61
CA LEU A 300 18.73 12.29 8.57
C LEU A 300 18.37 12.92 9.91
N HIS A 301 17.31 12.44 10.56
CA HIS A 301 16.91 12.90 11.90
C HIS A 301 18.04 12.65 12.91
N ASN A 302 18.66 11.46 12.88
CA ASN A 302 19.81 11.15 13.74
C ASN A 302 21.00 12.07 13.49
N ALA A 303 21.35 12.34 12.23
CA ALA A 303 22.45 13.25 11.89
C ALA A 303 22.17 14.69 12.37
N LEU A 304 21.01 15.24 12.00
CA LEU A 304 20.66 16.63 12.26
C LEU A 304 20.44 16.93 13.75
N ARG A 305 19.97 15.95 14.53
CA ARG A 305 19.63 16.15 15.95
C ARG A 305 20.70 15.69 16.92
N HIS A 306 21.49 14.67 16.58
CA HIS A 306 22.37 14.01 17.54
C HIS A 306 23.86 14.12 17.24
N SER A 307 24.26 14.35 15.98
CA SER A 307 25.69 14.31 15.63
C SER A 307 26.39 15.67 15.69
N GLY A 308 25.64 16.79 15.61
CA GLY A 308 26.23 18.12 15.49
C GLY A 308 26.98 18.34 14.17
N ALA A 309 26.62 17.58 13.12
CA ALA A 309 27.20 17.69 11.79
C ALA A 309 27.03 19.08 11.18
N GLN A 310 28.00 19.47 10.36
CA GLN A 310 27.93 20.64 9.48
C GLN A 310 27.48 20.25 8.07
N HIS A 311 27.72 19.00 7.66
CA HIS A 311 27.37 18.46 6.36
C HIS A 311 26.73 17.09 6.50
N VAL A 312 25.64 16.89 5.76
CA VAL A 312 24.96 15.60 5.63
C VAL A 312 24.71 15.33 4.15
N ASP A 313 25.37 14.30 3.62
CA ASP A 313 25.25 13.88 2.23
C ASP A 313 24.32 12.66 2.13
N VAL A 314 23.29 12.77 1.29
CA VAL A 314 22.39 11.65 0.95
C VAL A 314 22.62 11.25 -0.51
N ALA A 315 22.91 9.99 -0.74
CA ALA A 315 23.08 9.43 -2.08
C ALA A 315 22.13 8.23 -2.28
N LEU A 316 21.47 8.18 -3.43
CA LEU A 316 20.68 7.03 -3.86
C LEU A 316 21.13 6.55 -5.25
N ALA A 317 21.65 5.34 -5.34
CA ALA A 317 22.22 4.81 -6.58
C ALA A 317 21.71 3.41 -6.90
N ARG A 318 21.65 3.06 -8.20
CA ARG A 318 21.35 1.69 -8.63
C ARG A 318 22.52 0.75 -8.34
N ARG A 319 22.22 -0.45 -7.83
CA ARG A 319 23.19 -1.54 -7.65
C ARG A 319 22.53 -2.89 -7.91
N ASP A 320 23.13 -3.71 -8.76
CA ASP A 320 22.74 -5.10 -9.03
C ASP A 320 21.23 -5.33 -9.25
N GLY A 321 20.57 -4.40 -9.96
CA GLY A 321 19.13 -4.48 -10.24
C GLY A 321 18.23 -3.81 -9.19
N GLY A 322 18.72 -3.58 -7.97
CA GLY A 322 18.06 -2.83 -6.92
C GLY A 322 18.66 -1.44 -6.69
N ALA A 323 18.72 -1.01 -5.43
CA ALA A 323 19.20 0.31 -5.05
C ALA A 323 20.02 0.29 -3.75
N VAL A 324 20.89 1.29 -3.61
CA VAL A 324 21.65 1.58 -2.39
C VAL A 324 21.38 3.02 -1.98
N LEU A 325 20.87 3.19 -0.77
CA LEU A 325 20.80 4.46 -0.07
C LEU A 325 22.04 4.57 0.83
N ARG A 326 22.71 5.72 0.77
CA ARG A 326 23.79 6.08 1.68
C ARG A 326 23.52 7.45 2.28
N VAL A 327 23.56 7.54 3.61
CA VAL A 327 23.46 8.79 4.38
C VAL A 327 24.73 8.93 5.19
N THR A 328 25.51 9.99 4.93
CA THR A 328 26.79 10.25 5.56
C THR A 328 26.77 11.62 6.22
N ASP A 329 27.16 11.70 7.50
CA ASP A 329 27.34 12.95 8.22
C ASP A 329 28.77 13.12 8.75
N ASP A 330 29.23 14.37 8.86
CA ASP A 330 30.55 14.74 9.37
C ASP A 330 30.59 15.01 10.88
N GLY A 331 29.57 14.58 11.62
CA GLY A 331 29.40 14.90 13.04
C GLY A 331 30.25 14.07 13.99
N SER A 332 29.82 14.02 15.26
CA SER A 332 30.59 13.43 16.35
C SER A 332 30.81 11.92 16.24
N GLY A 333 30.03 11.21 15.42
CA GLY A 333 30.04 9.75 15.35
C GLY A 333 29.78 9.06 16.71
N PHE A 334 29.81 7.73 16.73
CA PHE A 334 29.65 6.92 17.93
C PHE A 334 30.32 5.55 17.77
N ASP A 335 30.49 4.81 18.87
CA ASP A 335 30.88 3.39 18.79
C ASP A 335 29.61 2.50 18.69
N PRO A 336 29.37 1.82 17.56
CA PRO A 336 28.19 0.98 17.37
C PRO A 336 28.06 -0.17 18.38
N ARG A 337 29.18 -0.64 18.94
CA ARG A 337 29.19 -1.74 19.93
C ARG A 337 28.76 -1.26 21.31
N SER A 338 29.06 -0.01 21.65
CA SER A 338 28.69 0.61 22.92
C SER A 338 27.18 0.86 23.02
N ILE A 339 26.56 1.33 21.92
CA ILE A 339 25.13 1.63 21.89
C ILE A 339 24.29 0.36 22.04
N ARG A 340 24.69 -0.76 21.41
CA ARG A 340 24.01 -2.08 21.55
C ARG A 340 23.88 -2.56 22.99
N ARG A 341 24.73 -2.12 23.92
CA ARG A 341 24.69 -2.54 25.34
C ARG A 341 23.80 -1.65 26.21
N ALA A 342 23.48 -0.43 25.77
CA ALA A 342 22.90 0.62 26.61
C ALA A 342 21.37 0.80 26.47
N GLY A 343 20.65 -0.11 25.81
CA GLY A 343 19.21 -0.01 25.51
C GLY A 343 18.77 1.17 24.59
N ARG A 344 19.63 2.13 24.29
CA ARG A 344 19.35 3.34 23.49
C ARG A 344 19.52 3.16 21.97
N HIS A 345 18.83 2.20 21.36
CA HIS A 345 19.03 1.83 19.94
C HIS A 345 17.74 1.64 19.12
N LEU A 346 16.60 2.12 19.60
CA LEU A 346 15.31 1.90 18.93
C LEU A 346 15.32 2.35 17.46
N GLY A 347 15.94 3.49 17.12
CA GLY A 347 16.09 3.95 15.73
C GLY A 347 16.93 3.02 14.86
N LEU A 348 18.12 2.62 15.32
CA LEU A 348 19.01 1.69 14.59
C LEU A 348 18.44 0.27 14.47
N VAL A 349 17.66 -0.18 15.45
CA VAL A 349 16.95 -1.47 15.38
C VAL A 349 15.82 -1.37 14.37
N SER A 350 14.99 -0.32 14.45
CA SER A 350 13.90 -0.09 13.51
C SER A 350 14.40 -0.01 12.06
N MET A 351 15.50 0.69 11.79
CA MET A 351 16.08 0.74 10.44
C MET A 351 16.54 -0.64 9.94
N ARG A 352 17.12 -1.49 10.82
CA ARG A 352 17.52 -2.85 10.45
C ARG A 352 16.33 -3.76 10.17
N ASP A 353 15.29 -3.66 11.00
CA ASP A 353 14.09 -4.46 10.85
C ASP A 353 13.36 -4.10 9.55
N ARG A 354 13.27 -2.80 9.22
CA ARG A 354 12.71 -2.32 7.95
C ARG A 354 13.52 -2.81 6.74
N ALA A 355 14.85 -2.69 6.78
CA ALA A 355 15.70 -3.20 5.70
C ALA A 355 15.51 -4.72 5.51
N SER A 356 15.54 -5.48 6.60
CA SER A 356 15.37 -6.95 6.56
C SER A 356 13.98 -7.36 6.08
N GLY A 357 12.94 -6.62 6.46
CA GLY A 357 11.55 -6.87 6.06
C GLY A 357 11.30 -6.79 4.55
N VAL A 358 12.19 -6.10 3.81
CA VAL A 358 12.14 -6.01 2.34
C VAL A 358 13.25 -6.80 1.64
N GLY A 359 13.91 -7.71 2.36
CA GLY A 359 15.04 -8.50 1.85
C GLY A 359 16.34 -7.71 1.67
N GLY A 360 16.41 -6.51 2.22
CA GLY A 360 17.57 -5.64 2.19
C GLY A 360 18.53 -5.82 3.36
N VAL A 361 19.65 -5.11 3.30
CA VAL A 361 20.72 -5.14 4.31
C VAL A 361 21.05 -3.72 4.74
N LEU A 362 21.18 -3.49 6.04
CA LEU A 362 21.62 -2.21 6.60
C LEU A 362 23.00 -2.34 7.24
N THR A 363 23.95 -1.55 6.76
CA THR A 363 25.29 -1.38 7.31
C THR A 363 25.42 -0.02 8.00
N VAL A 364 26.17 0.00 9.10
CA VAL A 364 26.38 1.21 9.91
C VAL A 364 27.87 1.31 10.19
N GLU A 365 28.49 2.34 9.66
CA GLU A 365 29.89 2.68 9.90
C GLU A 365 29.94 3.97 10.70
N SER A 366 30.43 3.89 11.93
CA SER A 366 30.58 5.06 12.80
C SER A 366 31.77 4.87 13.72
N ALA A 367 32.46 5.96 14.02
CA ALA A 367 33.46 5.99 15.08
C ALA A 367 33.45 7.37 15.74
N PRO A 368 33.74 7.46 17.06
CA PRO A 368 33.85 8.75 17.74
C PRO A 368 34.82 9.70 17.02
N GLY A 369 34.35 10.90 16.71
CA GLY A 369 35.05 11.96 16.00
C GLY A 369 35.17 11.78 14.48
N LYS A 370 34.51 10.79 13.87
CA LYS A 370 34.63 10.49 12.43
C LYS A 370 33.32 10.56 11.64
N GLY A 371 32.24 11.05 12.25
CA GLY A 371 30.91 11.04 11.63
C GLY A 371 30.27 9.65 11.61
N THR A 372 29.16 9.54 10.89
CA THR A 372 28.44 8.28 10.68
C THR A 372 28.08 8.11 9.21
N THR A 373 28.13 6.86 8.74
CA THR A 373 27.55 6.45 7.47
C THR A 373 26.55 5.33 7.73
N ILE A 374 25.31 5.56 7.31
CA ILE A 374 24.24 4.56 7.24
C ILE A 374 24.09 4.19 5.78
N GLU A 375 24.18 2.90 5.48
CA GLU A 375 23.98 2.38 4.13
C GLU A 375 22.94 1.27 4.14
N MET A 376 21.96 1.38 3.25
CA MET A 376 20.90 0.41 3.05
C MET A 376 20.95 -0.08 1.61
N GLU A 377 21.08 -1.39 1.43
CA GLU A 377 20.96 -2.06 0.15
C GLU A 377 19.61 -2.77 0.06
N VAL A 378 18.90 -2.61 -1.06
CA VAL A 378 17.68 -3.35 -1.37
C VAL A 378 17.83 -4.09 -2.70
N PRO A 379 17.34 -5.34 -2.81
CA PRO A 379 17.45 -6.14 -4.03
C PRO A 379 16.53 -5.61 -5.13
N GLY A 380 16.88 -5.90 -6.39
CA GLY A 380 15.98 -5.62 -7.51
C GLY A 380 14.70 -6.46 -7.43
N GLY A 381 13.58 -5.85 -7.83
CA GLY A 381 12.29 -6.53 -7.99
C GLY A 381 12.21 -7.41 -9.23
#